data_AF-A0A9D8BD48-F1
#
_entry.id   AF-A0A9D8BD48-F1
#
_cell.length_a   1.000
_cell.length_b   1.000
_cell.length_c   1.000
_cell.angle_alpha   90.00
_cell.angle_beta   90.00
_cell.angle_gamma   90.00
#
_symmetry.space_group_name_H-M   'P 1'
#
loop_
_entity.id
_entity.type
_entity.pdbx_description
1 polymer ?
#
loop_
_entity_poly.entity_id
_entity_poly.type
_entity_poly.pdbx_seq_one_letter_code
_entity_poly.pdbx_strand_id
1 'polypeptide(L)' 'PNPATTTFTVMLNGASLEQVTLIDGFGRTVATSNAAVLSLEGIANGVYHVMVQTNQGNAIRKLVVNQ' A
#
# COMPACT_ATOMS: atom_id res chain seq x y z
N PRO A 1 17.53 9.05 11.30
CA PRO A 1 16.08 9.17 11.55
C PRO A 1 15.31 9.04 10.23
N ASN A 2 14.75 7.87 9.93
CA ASN A 2 13.75 7.76 8.87
C ASN A 2 12.44 8.33 9.47
N PRO A 3 11.82 9.38 8.91
CA PRO A 3 10.59 9.92 9.46
C PRO A 3 9.50 8.84 9.46
N ALA A 4 8.75 8.76 10.56
CA ALA A 4 7.55 7.96 10.69
C ALA A 4 6.48 8.46 9.70
N THR A 5 6.58 8.08 8.43
CA THR A 5 5.58 8.47 7.44
C THR A 5 4.30 7.69 7.72
N THR A 6 3.25 8.41 8.07
CA THR A 6 1.91 7.86 8.32
C THR A 6 1.11 7.66 7.04
N THR A 7 1.70 7.85 5.87
CA THR A 7 1.03 7.68 4.57
C THR A 7 1.97 7.12 3.52
N PHE A 8 1.43 6.44 2.51
CA PHE A 8 2.14 6.20 1.25
C PHE A 8 1.27 6.57 0.05
N THR A 9 1.92 6.86 -1.07
CA THR A 9 1.28 7.29 -2.31
C THR A 9 1.60 6.33 -3.45
N VAL A 10 0.57 5.93 -4.19
CA VAL A 10 0.65 5.18 -5.43
C VAL A 10 0.68 6.16 -6.60
N MET A 11 1.75 6.14 -7.38
CA MET A 11 1.85 6.89 -8.63
C MET A 11 1.76 5.92 -9.81
N LEU A 12 0.84 6.20 -10.73
CA LEU A 12 0.62 5.41 -11.95
C LEU A 12 1.02 6.21 -13.18
N ASN A 13 1.49 5.54 -14.23
CA ASN A 13 1.80 6.18 -15.51
C ASN A 13 0.85 5.64 -16.59
N GLY A 14 -0.20 6.40 -16.92
CA GLY A 14 -1.16 6.06 -17.99
C GLY A 14 -2.22 5.02 -17.62
N ALA A 15 -2.20 4.45 -16.42
CA ALA A 15 -3.20 3.51 -15.91
C ALA A 15 -4.14 4.18 -14.90
N SER A 16 -5.36 3.67 -14.78
CA SER A 16 -6.34 4.11 -13.77
C SER A 16 -6.31 3.16 -12.58
N LEU A 17 -6.24 3.73 -11.37
CA LEU A 17 -6.29 2.96 -10.13
C LEU A 17 -7.69 2.38 -9.93
N GLU A 18 -7.76 1.08 -9.67
CA GLU A 18 -9.01 0.41 -9.30
C GLU A 18 -9.02 0.10 -7.81
N GLN A 19 -7.94 -0.49 -7.28
CA GLN A 19 -7.83 -0.84 -5.87
C GLN A 19 -6.37 -0.91 -5.41
N VAL A 20 -6.13 -0.50 -4.17
CA VAL A 20 -4.91 -0.77 -3.42
C VAL A 20 -5.27 -1.67 -2.24
N THR A 21 -4.53 -2.77 -2.08
CA THR A 21 -4.68 -3.71 -0.97
C THR A 21 -3.36 -3.82 -0.23
N LEU A 22 -3.39 -3.59 1.08
CA LEU A 22 -2.25 -3.80 1.97
C LEU A 22 -2.37 -5.17 2.63
N ILE A 23 -1.32 -5.98 2.49
CA ILE A 23 -1.26 -7.37 2.94
C ILE A 23 -0.09 -7.51 3.91
N ASP A 24 -0.30 -8.11 5.08
CA ASP A 24 0.77 -8.33 6.06
C ASP A 24 1.67 -9.53 5.73
N GLY A 25 2.72 -9.74 6.53
CA GLY A 25 3.65 -10.86 6.36
C GLY A 25 3.04 -12.26 6.52
N PHE A 26 1.79 -12.37 6.97
CA PHE A 26 1.05 -13.62 7.06
C PHE A 26 0.06 -13.80 5.89
N GLY A 27 0.05 -12.89 4.92
CA GLY A 27 -0.86 -12.93 3.78
C GLY A 27 -2.27 -12.40 4.08
N ARG A 28 -2.48 -11.75 5.24
CA ARG A 28 -3.79 -11.21 5.60
C ARG A 28 -3.95 -9.81 5.03
N THR A 29 -5.12 -9.53 4.46
CA THR A 29 -5.48 -8.15 4.06
C THR A 29 -5.72 -7.32 5.31
N VAL A 30 -4.98 -6.23 5.46
CA VAL A 30 -5.08 -5.31 6.61
C VAL A 30 -5.74 -3.98 6.24
N ALA A 31 -5.74 -3.59 4.97
CA ALA A 31 -6.44 -2.42 4.47
C ALA A 31 -6.73 -2.55 2.96
N THR A 32 -7.82 -1.93 2.52
CA THR A 32 -8.15 -1.73 1.10
C THR A 32 -8.54 -0.28 0.87
N SER A 33 -8.27 0.23 -0.33
CA SER A 33 -8.65 1.59 -0.73
C SER A 33 -8.76 1.71 -2.24
N ASN A 34 -9.57 2.64 -2.73
CA ASN A 34 -9.60 3.05 -4.14
C ASN A 34 -8.88 4.40 -4.35
N ALA A 35 -8.33 4.98 -3.29
CA ALA A 35 -7.56 6.21 -3.33
C ALA A 35 -6.07 5.93 -3.55
N ALA A 36 -5.39 6.85 -4.25
CA ALA A 36 -3.95 6.75 -4.50
C ALA A 36 -3.09 7.05 -3.26
N VAL A 37 -3.65 7.72 -2.25
CA VAL A 37 -2.99 8.01 -0.97
C VAL A 37 -3.65 7.16 0.10
N LEU A 38 -2.86 6.37 0.83
CA LEU A 38 -3.35 5.55 1.94
C LEU A 38 -2.69 5.99 3.23
N SER A 39 -3.50 6.07 4.29
CA SER A 39 -3.01 6.21 5.67
C SER A 39 -2.48 4.88 6.19
N LEU A 40 -1.40 4.97 6.94
CA LEU A 40 -0.75 3.92 7.71
C LEU A 40 -0.97 4.14 9.22
N GLU A 41 -1.84 5.07 9.61
CA GLU A 41 -2.22 5.29 11.00
C GLU A 41 -2.89 4.03 11.57
N GLY A 42 -2.44 3.59 12.74
CA GLY A 42 -2.90 2.33 13.35
C GLY A 42 -2.32 1.05 12.71
N ILE A 43 -1.51 1.17 11.66
CA ILE A 43 -0.78 0.04 11.09
C ILE A 43 0.53 -0.16 11.86
N ALA A 44 0.72 -1.36 12.40
CA ALA A 44 1.92 -1.69 13.17
C ALA A 44 3.19 -1.67 12.32
N ASN A 45 4.34 -1.49 12.98
CA ASN A 45 5.64 -1.61 12.33
C ASN A 45 5.85 -3.03 11.79
N GLY A 46 6.34 -3.14 10.57
CA GLY A 46 6.48 -4.43 9.90
C GLY A 46 6.71 -4.34 8.40
N VAL A 47 6.76 -5.51 7.76
CA VAL A 47 6.87 -5.65 6.31
C VAL A 47 5.51 -6.05 5.75
N TYR A 48 5.10 -5.33 4.71
CA TYR A 48 3.82 -5.52 4.03
C TYR A 48 4.02 -5.67 2.52
N HIS A 49 3.00 -6.18 1.86
CA HIS A 49 2.87 -6.20 0.42
C HIS A 49 1.71 -5.29 0.02
N VAL A 50 1.99 -4.35 -0.86
CA VAL A 50 1.00 -3.47 -1.48
C VAL A 50 0.68 -4.07 -2.84
N MET A 51 -0.53 -4.59 -2.99
CA MET A 51 -1.10 -4.99 -4.26
C MET A 51 -1.87 -3.81 -4.85
N VAL A 52 -1.45 -3.34 -6.01
CA VAL A 52 -2.10 -2.27 -6.78
C VAL A 52 -2.76 -2.90 -7.98
N GLN A 53 -4.08 -2.82 -8.03
CA GLN A 53 -4.91 -3.22 -9.16
C GLN A 53 -5.28 -2.00 -9.98
N THR A 54 -5.07 -2.12 -11.28
CA THR A 54 -5.36 -1.08 -12.26
C THR A 54 -6.14 -1.68 -13.42
N ASN A 55 -6.73 -0.83 -14.24
CA ASN A 55 -7.39 -1.24 -15.48
C ASN A 55 -6.45 -1.90 -16.52
N GLN A 56 -5.14 -1.95 -16.26
CA GLN A 56 -4.13 -2.59 -17.12
C GLN A 56 -3.47 -3.80 -16.44
N GLY A 57 -3.93 -4.19 -15.26
CA GLY A 57 -3.41 -5.34 -14.51
C GLY A 57 -2.93 -5.00 -13.10
N ASN A 58 -2.24 -5.96 -12.50
CA ASN A 58 -1.86 -5.93 -11.09
C ASN A 58 -0.35 -5.78 -10.90
N ALA A 59 0.06 -5.01 -9.89
CA ALA A 59 1.44 -4.89 -9.46
C ALA A 59 1.55 -5.13 -7.94
N ILE A 60 2.60 -5.82 -7.51
CA ILE A 60 2.89 -6.04 -6.09
C ILE A 60 4.22 -5.36 -5.75
N ARG A 61 4.26 -4.67 -4.62
CA ARG A 61 5.47 -4.02 -4.07
C ARG A 61 5.58 -4.27 -2.58
N LYS A 62 6.82 -4.41 -2.09
CA LYS A 62 7.10 -4.50 -0.66
C LYS A 62 7.09 -3.10 -0.04
N LEU A 63 6.40 -2.95 1.08
CA LEU A 63 6.40 -1.76 1.92
C LEU A 63 6.99 -2.11 3.28
N VAL A 64 7.87 -1.25 3.81
CA VAL A 64 8.39 -1.36 5.17
C VAL A 64 7.81 -0.21 5.98
N VAL A 65 7.03 -0.54 7.00
CA VAL A 65 6.46 0.43 7.95
C VAL A 65 7.36 0.45 9.18
N ASN A 66 7.93 1.61 9.47
CA ASN A 66 8.76 1.84 10.65
C ASN A 66 8.49 3.27 11.14
N GLN A 67 7.37 3.41 11.85
CA GLN A 67 6.95 4.62 12.55
C GLN A 67 7.63 4.73 13.90
#